data_AF-A0A0H3M1R7-F1
#
_entry.id   AF-A0A0H3M1R7-F1
#
_cell.length_a   1.000
_cell.length_b   1.000
_cell.length_c   1.000
_cell.angle_alpha   90.00
_cell.angle_beta   90.00
_cell.angle_gamma   90.00
#
_symmetry.space_group_name_H-M   'P 1'
#
loop_
_entity.id
_entity.type
_entity.pdbx_description
1 polymer ?
#
loop_
_entity_poly.entity_id
_entity_poly.type
_entity_poly.pdbx_seq_one_letter_code
_entity_poly.pdbx_strand_id
1 'polypeptide(L)'
;MYFMQSSLIIVLVFLLLVIVLVGMISLCIITLMKINEEYSNSRINDHIISSILCKHFVKFVTLLKYDVDMLCLQFPIKDRYEIYRNFDCFVDQARALVDKFIDRHRPLNSETICNDYINMIENMKFSIEEFVSKYPLLDKTRIYLYFSDMCDLMRKELENLFLTNTVLNKINVTSHNTKCKNSSL
;
A
#
# COMPACT_ATOMS: atom_id res chain seq x y z
N MET A 1 -33.73 49.18 42.23
CA MET A 1 -33.12 47.83 42.43
C MET A 1 -33.40 46.86 41.28
N TYR A 2 -34.62 46.75 40.75
CA TYR A 2 -34.95 45.83 39.63
C TYR A 2 -34.15 46.06 38.33
N PHE A 3 -33.84 47.32 37.97
CA PHE A 3 -33.11 47.63 36.72
C PHE A 3 -31.64 47.14 36.74
N MET A 4 -30.97 47.19 37.90
CA MET A 4 -29.59 46.70 38.04
C MET A 4 -29.51 45.17 38.05
N GLN A 5 -30.55 44.48 38.55
CA GLN A 5 -30.62 43.02 38.51
C GLN A 5 -30.78 42.50 37.08
N SER A 6 -31.63 43.13 36.26
CA SER A 6 -31.82 42.75 34.86
C SER A 6 -30.58 42.98 34.01
N SER A 7 -29.83 44.06 34.21
CA SER A 7 -28.57 44.29 33.47
C SER A 7 -27.49 43.28 33.83
N LEU A 8 -27.42 42.86 35.10
CA LEU A 8 -26.45 41.88 35.58
C LEU A 8 -26.74 40.48 35.01
N ILE A 9 -28.02 40.11 34.88
CA ILE A 9 -28.45 38.87 34.23
C ILE A 9 -28.07 38.88 32.74
N ILE A 10 -28.30 39.98 32.02
CA ILE A 10 -27.94 40.10 30.60
C ILE A 10 -26.42 39.97 30.41
N VAL A 11 -25.63 40.63 31.26
CA VAL A 11 -24.15 40.52 31.23
C VAL A 11 -23.71 39.09 31.51
N LEU A 12 -24.31 38.41 32.49
CA LEU A 12 -24.02 37.01 32.80
C LEU A 12 -24.33 36.08 31.62
N VAL A 13 -25.49 36.24 30.98
CA VAL A 13 -25.88 35.45 29.80
C VAL A 13 -24.93 35.70 28.63
N PHE A 14 -24.55 36.95 28.39
CA PHE A 14 -23.60 37.31 27.35
C PHE A 14 -22.21 36.69 27.61
N LEU A 15 -21.74 36.75 28.86
CA LEU A 15 -20.45 36.18 29.25
C LEU A 15 -20.45 34.64 29.12
N LEU A 16 -21.57 34.00 29.44
CA LEU A 16 -21.77 32.56 29.27
C LEU A 16 -21.77 32.15 27.78
N LEU A 17 -22.39 32.95 26.90
CA LEU A 17 -22.34 32.75 25.45
C LEU A 17 -20.91 32.87 24.91
N VAL A 18 -20.14 33.85 25.39
CA VAL A 18 -18.72 34.01 25.00
C VAL A 18 -17.90 32.80 25.42
N ILE A 19 -18.09 32.28 26.65
CA ILE A 19 -17.39 31.07 27.13
C ILE A 19 -17.73 29.85 26.25
N VAL A 20 -19.01 29.64 25.94
CA VAL A 20 -19.44 28.53 25.06
C VAL A 20 -18.81 28.66 23.67
N LEU A 21 -18.81 29.86 23.08
CA LEU A 21 -18.21 30.10 21.77
C LEU A 21 -16.71 29.81 21.76
N VAL A 22 -15.97 30.29 22.77
CA VAL A 22 -14.53 30.02 22.91
C VAL A 22 -14.27 28.53 23.12
N GLY A 23 -15.12 27.83 23.89
CA GLY A 23 -15.06 26.38 24.07
C GLY A 23 -15.21 25.62 22.75
N MET A 24 -16.19 25.99 21.93
CA MET A 24 -16.44 25.37 20.62
C MET A 24 -15.29 25.62 19.64
N ILE A 25 -14.78 26.85 19.57
CA ILE A 25 -13.63 27.20 18.70
C ILE A 25 -12.39 26.40 19.12
N SER A 26 -12.12 26.31 20.42
CA SER A 26 -10.97 25.56 20.95
C SER A 26 -11.08 24.06 20.63
N LEU A 27 -12.28 23.48 20.76
CA LEU A 27 -12.55 22.08 20.40
C LEU A 27 -12.32 21.85 18.89
N CYS A 28 -12.79 22.77 18.04
CA CYS A 28 -12.55 22.71 16.60
C CYS A 28 -11.06 22.76 16.26
N ILE A 29 -10.28 23.66 16.87
CA ILE A 29 -8.83 23.77 16.64
C ILE A 29 -8.12 22.48 17.04
N ILE A 30 -8.42 21.92 18.23
CA ILE A 30 -7.81 20.66 18.69
C ILE A 30 -8.15 19.51 17.73
N THR A 31 -9.40 19.45 17.28
CA THR A 31 -9.85 18.41 16.34
C THR A 31 -9.14 18.56 14.98
N LEU A 32 -9.02 19.78 14.46
CA LEU A 32 -8.29 20.09 13.22
C LEU A 32 -6.80 19.73 13.33
N MET A 33 -6.15 20.06 14.45
CA MET A 33 -4.75 19.70 14.69
C MET A 33 -4.57 18.18 14.69
N LYS A 34 -5.44 17.45 15.38
CA LYS A 34 -5.41 15.98 15.43
C LYS A 34 -5.61 15.35 14.04
N ILE A 35 -6.56 15.84 13.26
CA ILE A 35 -6.79 15.37 11.88
C ILE A 35 -5.57 15.65 10.99
N ASN A 36 -4.94 16.82 11.14
CA ASN A 36 -3.76 17.16 10.34
C ASN A 36 -2.54 16.29 10.70
N GLU A 37 -2.36 15.95 11.98
CA GLU A 37 -1.33 15.03 12.43
C GLU A 37 -1.58 13.60 11.89
N GLU A 38 -2.82 13.11 11.97
CA GLU A 38 -3.23 11.83 11.38
C GLU A 38 -2.99 11.80 9.86
N TYR A 39 -3.31 12.89 9.16
CA TYR A 39 -3.08 13.03 7.72
C TYR A 39 -1.58 13.04 7.37
N SER A 40 -0.76 13.77 8.12
CA SER A 40 0.69 13.81 7.94
C SER A 40 1.32 12.43 8.15
N ASN A 41 0.92 11.74 9.21
CA ASN A 41 1.41 10.39 9.51
C ASN A 41 0.97 9.36 8.46
N SER A 42 -0.26 9.47 7.95
CA SER A 42 -0.71 8.64 6.82
C SER A 42 0.19 8.81 5.60
N ARG A 43 0.54 10.05 5.23
CA ARG A 43 1.38 10.31 4.06
C ARG A 43 2.78 9.71 4.20
N ILE A 44 3.35 9.74 5.40
CA ILE A 44 4.63 9.07 5.70
C ILE A 44 4.49 7.56 5.51
N ASN A 45 3.39 6.98 5.96
CA ASN A 45 3.12 5.55 5.82
C ASN A 45 2.94 5.14 4.36
N ASP A 46 2.23 5.93 3.57
CA ASP A 46 2.04 5.68 2.13
C ASP A 46 3.40 5.67 1.41
N HIS A 47 4.29 6.62 1.70
CA HIS A 47 5.64 6.62 1.15
C HIS A 47 6.45 5.38 1.55
N ILE A 48 6.35 4.93 2.81
CA ILE A 48 7.03 3.70 3.28
C ILE A 48 6.48 2.48 2.54
N ILE A 49 5.16 2.37 2.39
CA ILE A 49 4.51 1.27 1.67
C ILE A 49 4.95 1.25 0.20
N SER A 50 4.94 2.40 -0.49
CA SER A 50 5.46 2.52 -1.85
C SER A 50 6.93 2.11 -1.94
N SER A 51 7.75 2.54 -0.98
CA SER A 51 9.16 2.16 -0.93
C SER A 51 9.37 0.66 -0.78
N ILE A 52 8.57 -0.02 0.06
CA ILE A 52 8.62 -1.49 0.24
C ILE A 52 8.31 -2.18 -1.10
N LEU A 53 7.24 -1.75 -1.76
CA LEU A 53 6.80 -2.34 -3.03
C LEU A 53 7.81 -2.12 -4.14
N CYS A 54 8.24 -0.88 -4.36
CA CYS A 54 9.22 -0.57 -5.40
C CYS A 54 10.54 -1.32 -5.19
N LYS A 55 11.03 -1.40 -3.95
CA LYS A 55 12.27 -2.12 -3.60
C LYS A 55 12.22 -3.58 -4.05
N HIS A 56 11.16 -4.30 -3.67
CA HIS A 56 11.06 -5.74 -3.97
C HIS A 56 10.68 -5.99 -5.43
N PHE A 57 9.85 -5.13 -6.03
CA PHE A 57 9.52 -5.21 -7.45
C PHE A 57 10.74 -5.01 -8.35
N VAL A 58 11.56 -3.98 -8.09
CA VAL A 58 12.79 -3.74 -8.85
C VAL A 58 13.76 -4.92 -8.72
N LYS A 59 13.89 -5.50 -7.52
CA LYS A 59 14.73 -6.68 -7.30
C LYS A 59 14.23 -7.88 -8.11
N PHE A 60 12.93 -8.12 -8.10
CA PHE A 60 12.28 -9.17 -8.91
C PHE A 60 12.54 -8.98 -10.41
N VAL A 61 12.26 -7.80 -10.95
CA VAL A 61 12.50 -7.47 -12.37
C VAL A 61 13.97 -7.65 -12.76
N THR A 62 14.90 -7.28 -11.86
CA THR A 62 16.34 -7.43 -12.10
C THR A 62 16.76 -8.90 -12.21
N LEU A 63 16.26 -9.75 -11.31
CA LEU A 63 16.52 -11.21 -11.36
C LEU A 63 15.91 -11.83 -12.62
N LEU A 64 14.69 -11.42 -12.95
CA LEU A 64 13.98 -11.90 -14.13
C LEU A 64 14.70 -11.51 -15.42
N LYS A 65 15.22 -10.28 -15.50
CA LYS A 65 16.01 -9.80 -16.65
C LYS A 65 17.23 -10.69 -16.89
N TYR A 66 17.95 -11.04 -15.82
CA TYR A 66 19.12 -11.92 -15.95
C TYR A 66 18.75 -13.29 -16.55
N ASP A 67 17.66 -13.91 -16.08
CA ASP A 67 17.20 -15.19 -16.62
C ASP A 67 16.67 -15.07 -18.05
N VAL A 68 16.00 -13.96 -18.39
CA VAL A 68 15.58 -13.64 -19.76
C VAL A 68 16.77 -13.49 -20.70
N ASP A 69 17.82 -12.80 -20.26
CA ASP A 69 19.06 -12.63 -21.03
C ASP A 69 19.70 -14.00 -21.29
N MET A 70 19.72 -14.88 -20.29
CA MET A 70 20.21 -16.27 -20.42
C MET A 70 19.35 -17.14 -21.32
N LEU A 71 18.02 -17.02 -21.23
CA LEU A 71 17.07 -17.68 -22.13
C LEU A 71 17.32 -17.26 -23.57
N CYS A 72 17.47 -15.96 -23.83
CA CYS A 72 17.76 -15.43 -25.16
C CYS A 72 19.00 -16.05 -25.80
N LEU A 73 20.02 -16.42 -25.03
CA LEU A 73 21.21 -17.09 -25.56
C LEU A 73 20.92 -18.52 -26.07
N GLN A 74 19.87 -19.17 -25.55
CA GLN A 74 19.48 -20.53 -25.91
C GLN A 74 18.61 -20.60 -27.19
N PHE A 75 18.02 -19.48 -27.61
CA PHE A 75 17.13 -19.42 -28.78
C PHE A 75 17.80 -18.80 -30.02
N PRO A 76 17.31 -19.15 -31.24
CA PRO A 76 17.70 -18.48 -32.48
C PRO A 76 17.49 -16.97 -32.42
N ILE A 77 18.34 -16.19 -33.09
CA ILE A 77 18.33 -14.71 -33.04
C ILE A 77 16.95 -14.11 -33.34
N LYS A 78 16.19 -14.73 -34.25
CA LYS A 78 14.85 -14.29 -34.65
C LYS A 78 13.85 -14.33 -33.48
N ASP A 79 13.99 -15.29 -32.58
CA ASP A 79 13.07 -15.51 -31.46
C ASP A 79 13.46 -14.67 -30.22
N ARG A 80 14.71 -14.17 -30.16
CA ARG A 80 15.20 -13.31 -29.07
C ARG A 80 14.42 -12.00 -28.98
N TYR A 81 14.07 -11.41 -30.13
CA TYR A 81 13.29 -10.17 -30.15
C TYR A 81 11.87 -10.36 -29.60
N GLU A 82 11.25 -11.52 -29.84
CA GLU A 82 9.94 -11.84 -29.27
C GLU A 82 10.03 -12.04 -27.75
N ILE A 83 11.08 -12.70 -27.26
CA ILE A 83 11.32 -12.89 -25.82
C ILE A 83 11.48 -11.55 -25.10
N TYR A 84 12.32 -10.64 -25.60
CA TYR A 84 12.49 -9.32 -25.00
C TYR A 84 11.21 -8.49 -25.05
N ARG A 85 10.47 -8.53 -26.17
CA ARG A 85 9.19 -7.83 -26.29
C ARG A 85 8.15 -8.33 -25.28
N ASN A 86 8.09 -9.64 -25.05
CA ASN A 86 7.20 -10.24 -24.06
C ASN A 86 7.62 -9.86 -22.64
N PHE A 87 8.93 -9.78 -22.37
CA PHE A 87 9.46 -9.31 -21.10
C PHE A 87 9.11 -7.84 -20.83
N ASP A 88 9.33 -6.95 -21.81
CA ASP A 88 9.01 -5.53 -21.65
C ASP A 88 7.50 -5.33 -21.43
N CYS A 89 6.66 -6.05 -22.19
CA CYS A 89 5.20 -6.03 -22.01
C CYS A 89 4.79 -6.50 -20.60
N PHE A 90 5.40 -7.58 -20.11
CA PHE A 90 5.16 -8.08 -18.77
C PHE A 90 5.56 -7.05 -17.70
N VAL A 91 6.75 -6.45 -17.82
CA VAL A 91 7.24 -5.46 -16.87
C VAL A 91 6.33 -4.23 -16.85
N ASP A 92 5.86 -3.76 -17.99
CA ASP A 92 4.93 -2.63 -18.09
C ASP A 92 3.57 -2.93 -17.43
N GLN A 93 3.00 -4.12 -17.66
CA GLN A 93 1.77 -4.56 -17.00
C GLN A 93 1.94 -4.66 -15.48
N ALA A 94 3.02 -5.30 -15.04
CA ALA A 94 3.31 -5.50 -13.63
C ALA A 94 3.56 -4.16 -12.93
N ARG A 95 4.27 -3.24 -13.60
CA ARG A 95 4.48 -1.88 -13.12
C ARG A 95 3.17 -1.13 -12.98
N ALA A 96 2.28 -1.20 -13.96
CA ALA A 96 0.97 -0.53 -13.88
C ALA A 96 0.13 -1.02 -12.68
N LEU A 97 0.24 -2.30 -12.31
CA LEU A 97 -0.41 -2.84 -11.10
C LEU A 97 0.19 -2.25 -9.82
N VAL A 98 1.51 -2.13 -9.74
CA VAL A 98 2.21 -1.51 -8.61
C VAL A 98 1.91 -0.02 -8.52
N ASP A 99 1.91 0.69 -9.65
CA ASP A 99 1.59 2.12 -9.70
C ASP A 99 0.14 2.35 -9.28
N LYS A 100 -0.80 1.53 -9.73
CA LYS A 100 -2.21 1.56 -9.26
C LYS A 100 -2.35 1.28 -7.77
N PHE A 101 -1.50 0.40 -7.22
CA PHE A 101 -1.43 0.18 -5.78
C PHE A 101 -0.95 1.46 -5.06
N ILE A 102 0.06 2.14 -5.61
CA ILE A 102 0.71 3.30 -4.99
C ILE A 102 -0.11 4.58 -5.10
N ASP A 103 -0.76 4.84 -6.25
CA ASP A 103 -1.52 6.07 -6.56
C ASP A 103 -2.86 6.17 -5.82
N ARG A 104 -3.02 5.49 -4.69
CA ARG A 104 -4.24 5.57 -3.89
C ARG A 104 -4.32 6.92 -3.17
N HIS A 105 -5.28 7.74 -3.57
CA HIS A 105 -5.48 9.10 -3.07
C HIS A 105 -6.06 9.23 -1.65
N ARG A 106 -5.99 8.20 -0.78
CA ARG A 106 -6.55 8.28 0.58
C ARG A 106 -5.78 7.45 1.62
N PRO A 107 -5.68 7.95 2.86
CA PRO A 107 -5.34 7.14 4.03
C PRO A 107 -6.24 5.93 4.11
N LEU A 108 -5.66 4.73 4.06
CA LEU A 108 -6.40 3.48 4.19
C LEU A 108 -6.02 2.78 5.49
N ASN A 109 -7.00 2.13 6.09
CA ASN A 109 -6.70 1.21 7.18
C ASN A 109 -5.90 0.02 6.66
N SER A 110 -5.22 -0.65 7.58
CA SER A 110 -4.38 -1.80 7.29
C SER A 110 -5.12 -2.96 6.60
N GLU A 111 -6.41 -3.16 6.87
CA GLU A 111 -7.25 -4.15 6.18
C GLU A 111 -7.40 -3.88 4.68
N THR A 112 -7.69 -2.63 4.28
CA THR A 112 -7.83 -2.28 2.86
C THR A 112 -6.49 -2.39 2.14
N ILE A 113 -5.39 -2.02 2.80
CA ILE A 113 -4.05 -2.17 2.24
C ILE A 113 -3.74 -3.66 1.96
N CYS A 114 -4.05 -4.55 2.91
CA CYS A 114 -3.89 -6.00 2.72
C CYS A 114 -4.76 -6.56 1.59
N ASN A 115 -6.02 -6.15 1.48
CA ASN A 115 -6.91 -6.65 0.42
C ASN A 115 -6.43 -6.20 -0.97
N ASP A 116 -6.03 -4.95 -1.11
CA ASP A 116 -5.50 -4.44 -2.37
C ASP A 116 -4.14 -5.06 -2.71
N TYR A 117 -3.33 -5.41 -1.70
CA TYR A 117 -2.11 -6.20 -1.89
C TYR A 117 -2.42 -7.58 -2.47
N ILE A 118 -3.37 -8.31 -1.87
CA ILE A 118 -3.79 -9.62 -2.37
C ILE A 118 -4.27 -9.50 -3.82
N ASN A 119 -5.15 -8.54 -4.10
CA ASN A 119 -5.66 -8.29 -5.46
C ASN A 119 -4.53 -7.98 -6.45
N MET A 120 -3.54 -7.17 -6.06
CA MET A 120 -2.39 -6.86 -6.90
C MET A 120 -1.57 -8.12 -7.22
N ILE A 121 -1.28 -8.94 -6.20
CA ILE A 121 -0.52 -10.18 -6.37
C ILE A 121 -1.27 -11.19 -7.24
N GLU A 122 -2.58 -11.34 -7.07
CA GLU A 122 -3.40 -12.23 -7.92
C GLU A 122 -3.38 -11.81 -9.40
N ASN A 123 -3.50 -10.50 -9.68
CA ASN A 123 -3.41 -9.99 -11.05
C ASN A 123 -2.00 -10.18 -11.63
N MET A 124 -0.96 -9.94 -10.83
CA MET A 124 0.43 -10.13 -11.28
C MET A 124 0.76 -11.60 -11.53
N LYS A 125 0.19 -12.52 -10.74
CA LYS A 125 0.31 -13.97 -10.95
C LYS A 125 -0.20 -14.37 -12.32
N PHE A 126 -1.37 -13.86 -12.72
CA PHE A 126 -1.92 -14.12 -14.06
C PHE A 126 -0.97 -13.63 -15.17
N SER A 127 -0.42 -12.41 -15.04
CA SER A 127 0.55 -11.88 -16.00
C SER A 127 1.83 -12.72 -16.07
N ILE A 128 2.31 -13.27 -14.96
CA ILE A 128 3.48 -14.17 -14.94
C ILE A 128 3.16 -15.48 -15.65
N GLU A 129 2.01 -16.09 -15.37
CA GLU A 129 1.58 -17.34 -16.00
C GLU A 129 1.53 -17.21 -17.52
N GLU A 130 1.01 -16.09 -18.03
CA GLU A 130 1.01 -15.77 -19.45
C GLU A 130 2.44 -15.57 -19.99
N PHE A 131 3.25 -14.77 -19.31
CA PHE A 131 4.62 -14.45 -19.69
C PHE A 131 5.51 -15.70 -19.84
N VAL A 132 5.45 -16.61 -18.85
CA VAL A 132 6.30 -17.81 -18.86
C VAL A 132 5.68 -18.97 -19.64
N SER A 133 4.45 -18.87 -20.14
CA SER A 133 3.68 -19.98 -20.73
C SER A 133 4.46 -20.79 -21.79
N LYS A 134 5.31 -20.14 -22.58
CA LYS A 134 6.10 -20.74 -23.65
C LYS A 134 7.51 -21.21 -23.22
N TYR A 135 7.92 -20.93 -21.98
CA TYR A 135 9.29 -21.20 -21.52
C TYR A 135 9.51 -22.66 -21.11
N PRO A 136 10.76 -23.13 -21.09
CA PRO A 136 11.11 -24.45 -20.55
C PRO A 136 10.73 -24.58 -19.07
N LEU A 137 10.47 -25.81 -18.62
CA LEU A 137 9.97 -26.09 -17.26
C LEU A 137 10.91 -25.59 -16.15
N LEU A 138 12.22 -25.69 -16.37
CA LEU A 138 13.22 -25.27 -15.39
C LEU A 138 13.18 -23.75 -15.18
N ASP A 139 13.05 -22.98 -16.27
CA ASP A 139 13.01 -21.52 -16.21
C ASP A 139 11.67 -21.02 -15.65
N LYS A 140 10.56 -21.67 -16.02
CA LYS A 140 9.24 -21.44 -15.39
C LYS A 140 9.31 -21.55 -13.87
N THR A 141 9.83 -22.68 -13.37
CA THR A 141 9.93 -22.95 -11.93
C THR A 141 10.75 -21.87 -11.22
N ARG A 142 11.88 -21.48 -11.80
CA ARG A 142 12.77 -20.47 -11.23
C ARG A 142 12.15 -19.08 -11.23
N ILE A 143 11.46 -18.68 -12.29
CA ILE A 143 10.72 -17.41 -12.35
C ILE A 143 9.60 -17.38 -11.31
N TYR A 144 8.84 -18.48 -11.14
CA TYR A 144 7.83 -18.57 -10.08
C TYR A 144 8.43 -18.47 -8.68
N LEU A 145 9.63 -19.03 -8.46
CA LEU A 145 10.33 -18.87 -7.17
C LEU A 145 10.67 -17.40 -6.90
N TYR A 146 11.21 -16.67 -7.89
CA TYR A 146 11.48 -15.23 -7.72
C TYR A 146 10.23 -14.43 -7.41
N PHE A 147 9.11 -14.77 -8.03
CA PHE A 147 7.82 -14.14 -7.74
C PHE A 147 7.34 -14.45 -6.33
N SER A 148 7.39 -15.71 -5.90
CA SER A 148 7.01 -16.12 -4.55
C SER A 148 7.86 -15.41 -3.50
N ASP A 149 9.18 -15.35 -3.71
CA ASP A 149 10.11 -14.66 -2.82
C ASP A 149 9.79 -13.17 -2.71
N MET A 150 9.49 -12.51 -3.84
CA MET A 150 9.07 -11.11 -3.86
C MET A 150 7.80 -10.90 -3.01
N CYS A 151 6.78 -11.73 -3.21
CA CYS A 151 5.52 -11.67 -2.48
C CYS A 151 5.74 -11.87 -0.98
N ASP A 152 6.54 -12.86 -0.59
CA ASP A 152 6.82 -13.15 0.80
C ASP A 152 7.56 -12.02 1.51
N LEU A 153 8.53 -11.41 0.84
CA LEU A 153 9.30 -10.29 1.37
C LEU A 153 8.44 -9.03 1.51
N MET A 154 7.63 -8.71 0.51
CA MET A 154 6.68 -7.59 0.57
C MET A 154 5.69 -7.78 1.72
N ARG A 155 5.08 -8.96 1.82
CA ARG A 155 4.12 -9.29 2.89
C ARG A 155 4.74 -9.10 4.28
N LYS A 156 5.94 -9.65 4.52
CA LYS A 156 6.62 -9.55 5.83
C LYS A 156 6.93 -8.10 6.20
N GLU A 157 7.39 -7.28 5.26
CA GLU A 157 7.68 -5.87 5.53
C GLU A 157 6.40 -5.05 5.79
N LEU A 158 5.30 -5.34 5.06
CA LEU A 158 3.99 -4.73 5.32
C LEU A 158 3.41 -5.14 6.68
N GLU A 159 3.46 -6.42 7.03
CA GLU A 159 3.01 -6.92 8.34
C GLU A 159 3.80 -6.27 9.49
N ASN A 160 5.12 -6.15 9.35
CA ASN A 160 5.96 -5.46 10.33
C ASN A 160 5.58 -3.97 10.46
N LEU A 161 5.26 -3.31 9.34
CA LEU A 161 4.78 -1.92 9.37
C LEU A 161 3.45 -1.81 10.13
N PHE A 162 2.50 -2.71 9.89
CA PHE A 162 1.20 -2.69 10.58
C PHE A 162 1.32 -2.99 12.09
N LEU A 163 2.28 -3.81 12.50
CA LEU A 163 2.55 -4.10 13.92
C LEU A 163 3.14 -2.90 14.67
N THR A 164 3.97 -2.12 14.00
CA THR A 164 4.74 -1.01 14.61
C THR A 164 4.02 0.33 14.52
N ASN A 165 3.07 0.49 13.60
CA ASN A 165 2.41 1.77 13.33
C ASN A 165 1.06 1.91 14.05
N THR A 166 0.95 2.91 14.91
CA THR A 166 -0.28 3.20 15.67
C THR A 166 -1.38 3.87 14.85
N VAL A 167 -1.04 4.49 13.70
CA VAL A 167 -1.98 5.22 12.85
C VAL A 167 -2.71 4.30 11.87
N LEU A 168 -2.07 3.20 11.43
CA LEU A 168 -2.68 2.24 10.49
C LEU A 168 -3.68 1.27 11.14
N ASN A 169 -3.98 1.45 12.44
CA ASN A 169 -4.62 0.49 13.34
C ASN A 169 -3.87 -0.85 13.40
N LYS A 170 -3.60 -1.34 14.62
CA LYS A 170 -3.05 -2.69 14.83
C LYS A 170 -4.03 -3.71 14.24
N ILE A 171 -3.67 -4.35 13.11
CA ILE A 171 -4.35 -5.57 12.71
C ILE A 171 -4.23 -6.54 13.88
N ASN A 172 -5.32 -7.20 14.23
CA ASN A 172 -5.25 -8.40 15.07
C ASN A 172 -4.65 -9.51 14.20
N VAL A 173 -3.31 -9.50 14.07
CA VAL A 173 -2.49 -10.26 13.09
C VAL A 173 -2.82 -11.75 13.07
N THR A 174 -3.38 -12.27 14.16
CA THR A 174 -3.77 -13.67 14.35
C THR A 174 -4.90 -14.16 13.44
N SER A 175 -5.86 -13.32 13.01
CA SER A 175 -6.99 -13.77 12.17
C SER A 175 -6.75 -13.64 10.66
N HIS A 176 -5.78 -12.83 10.23
CA HIS A 176 -5.47 -12.61 8.81
C HIS A 176 -4.31 -13.47 8.28
N ASN A 177 -3.50 -14.02 9.17
CA ASN A 177 -2.47 -15.02 8.84
C ASN A 177 -3.02 -16.22 8.09
N THR A 178 -4.30 -16.59 8.26
CA THR A 178 -4.95 -17.70 7.55
C THR A 178 -5.38 -17.35 6.12
N LYS A 179 -5.77 -16.11 5.82
CA LYS A 179 -6.13 -15.71 4.44
C LYS A 179 -4.90 -15.44 3.58
N CYS A 180 -3.89 -14.76 4.12
CA CYS A 180 -2.63 -14.50 3.40
C CYS A 180 -1.77 -15.76 3.21
N LYS A 181 -1.86 -16.74 4.13
CA LYS A 181 -1.22 -18.06 3.93
C LYS A 181 -1.86 -18.89 2.82
N ASN A 182 -3.16 -18.70 2.55
CA ASN A 182 -3.87 -19.47 1.54
C ASN A 182 -3.72 -18.89 0.12
N SER A 183 -3.22 -17.67 -0.01
CA SER A 183 -2.93 -17.03 -1.31
C SER A 183 -1.44 -17.06 -1.68
N SER A 184 -0.54 -17.27 -0.71
CA SER A 184 0.80 -17.79 -1.00
C SER A 184 0.67 -19.29 -1.29
N LEU A 185 1.11 -19.69 -2.48
CA LEU A 185 1.21 -21.08 -2.95
C LEU A 185 1.54 -22.10 -1.85
#